data_AF-A0A0Q9ZBH2-F1
#
_entry.id   AF-A0A0Q9ZBH2-F1
#
_cell.length_a   1.000
_cell.length_b   1.000
_cell.length_c   1.000
_cell.angle_alpha   90.00
_cell.angle_beta   90.00
_cell.angle_gamma   90.00
#
_symmetry.space_group_name_H-M   'P 1'
#
loop_
_entity.id
_entity.type
_entity.pdbx_description
1 polymer ?
#
loop_
_entity_poly.entity_id
_entity_poly.type
_entity_poly.pdbx_seq_one_letter_code
_entity_poly.pdbx_strand_id
1 'polypeptide(L)' 'MAKDKPGAARKFKTDLLSEIRKISDYPYSFRPSIYFENENIREMIFKGYVIIFRIDSENKLILVFALLKHEDFPQ' A
#
# COMPACT_ATOMS: atom_id res chain seq x y z
N MET A 1 17.54 10.24 8.04
CA MET A 1 16.14 10.73 7.98
C MET A 1 16.06 11.87 6.97
N ALA A 2 14.93 12.06 6.29
CA ALA A 2 14.66 12.92 5.12
C ALA A 2 15.03 14.42 5.22
N LYS A 3 16.26 14.78 5.65
CA LYS A 3 16.71 16.15 5.84
C LYS A 3 17.28 16.81 4.58
N ASP A 4 17.71 16.04 3.58
CA ASP A 4 18.50 16.63 2.49
C ASP A 4 17.71 17.01 1.22
N LYS A 5 16.49 16.49 1.01
CA LYS A 5 15.76 16.68 -0.26
C LYS A 5 14.22 16.75 -0.08
N PRO A 6 13.66 17.90 0.36
CA PRO A 6 12.22 18.06 0.54
C PRO A 6 11.42 17.80 -0.76
N GLY A 7 12.00 18.13 -1.92
CA GLY A 7 11.39 17.84 -3.22
C GLY A 7 11.20 16.34 -3.47
N ALA A 8 12.17 15.50 -3.07
CA ALA A 8 12.08 14.06 -3.22
C ALA A 8 10.98 13.47 -2.32
N ALA A 9 10.83 13.96 -1.09
CA ALA A 9 9.76 13.55 -0.18
C ALA A 9 8.37 13.93 -0.72
N ARG A 10 8.22 15.14 -1.29
CA ARG A 10 6.95 15.57 -1.89
C ARG A 10 6.59 14.73 -3.12
N LYS A 11 7.59 14.42 -3.96
CA LYS A 11 7.40 13.53 -5.11
C LYS A 11 6.99 12.14 -4.66
N PHE A 12 7.70 11.54 -3.70
CA PHE A 12 7.37 10.23 -3.14
C PHE A 12 5.92 10.17 -2.65
N LYS A 13 5.48 11.16 -1.85
CA LYS A 13 4.09 11.25 -1.38
C LYS A 13 3.09 11.30 -2.53
N THR A 14 3.37 12.11 -3.56
CA THR A 14 2.48 12.31 -4.70
C THR A 14 2.35 11.03 -5.50
N ASP A 15 3.47 10.39 -5.82
CA ASP A 15 3.52 9.12 -6.53
C ASP A 15 2.77 8.02 -5.72
N LEU A 16 3.03 7.93 -4.40
CA LEU A 16 2.37 6.96 -3.52
C LEU A 16 0.85 7.12 -3.52
N LEU A 17 0.34 8.35 -3.37
CA LEU A 17 -1.09 8.61 -3.39
C LEU A 17 -1.72 8.35 -4.77
N SER A 18 -0.96 8.54 -5.85
CA SER A 18 -1.41 8.20 -7.20
C SER A 18 -1.60 6.70 -7.35
N GLU A 19 -0.64 5.88 -6.88
CA GLU A 19 -0.77 4.43 -6.93
C GLU A 19 -1.86 3.89 -6.00
N ILE A 20 -2.00 4.44 -4.78
CA ILE A 20 -3.07 4.05 -3.85
C ILE A 20 -4.46 4.27 -4.49
N ARG A 21 -4.66 5.36 -5.24
CA ARG A 21 -5.93 5.62 -5.91
C ARG A 21 -6.28 4.57 -6.97
N LYS A 22 -5.28 3.99 -7.64
CA LYS A 22 -5.52 2.93 -8.64
C LYS A 22 -5.96 1.62 -8.03
N ILE A 23 -5.79 1.43 -6.71
CA ILE A 23 -6.22 0.21 -6.02
C ILE A 23 -7.73 -0.01 -6.22
N SER A 24 -8.54 1.06 -6.25
CA SER A 24 -9.99 0.93 -6.43
C SER A 24 -10.41 0.36 -7.78
N ASP A 25 -9.57 0.47 -8.82
CA ASP A 25 -9.92 0.02 -10.16
C ASP A 25 -9.92 -1.51 -10.25
N TYR A 26 -8.93 -2.15 -9.61
CA TYR A 26 -8.75 -3.61 -9.61
C TYR A 26 -8.21 -4.11 -8.26
N PRO A 27 -8.96 -3.97 -7.15
CA PRO A 27 -8.43 -4.24 -5.82
C PRO A 27 -8.08 -5.72 -5.58
N TYR A 28 -8.71 -6.62 -6.33
CA TYR A 28 -8.44 -8.06 -6.27
C TYR A 28 -7.26 -8.52 -7.14
N SER A 29 -6.65 -7.64 -7.94
CA SER A 29 -5.42 -7.97 -8.69
C SER A 29 -4.17 -7.99 -7.81
N PHE A 30 -4.24 -7.37 -6.63
CA PHE A 30 -3.17 -7.36 -5.64
C PHE A 30 -3.14 -8.69 -4.87
N ARG A 31 -1.96 -9.12 -4.44
CA ARG A 31 -1.83 -10.39 -3.70
C ARG A 31 -2.52 -10.29 -2.32
N PRO A 32 -3.16 -11.38 -1.84
CA PRO A 32 -3.53 -11.51 -0.43
C PRO A 32 -2.31 -11.31 0.47
N SER A 33 -2.52 -10.65 1.61
CA SER A 33 -1.46 -10.49 2.58
C SER A 33 -1.15 -11.80 3.28
N ILE A 34 0.13 -12.13 3.46
CA ILE A 34 0.56 -13.35 4.17
C ILE A 34 0.47 -13.19 5.70
N TYR A 35 0.29 -11.97 6.20
CA TYR A 35 0.24 -11.67 7.64
C TYR A 35 -1.16 -11.83 8.24
N PHE A 36 -2.18 -12.07 7.40
CA PHE A 36 -3.57 -12.16 7.83
C PHE A 36 -4.25 -13.34 7.16
N GLU A 37 -5.01 -14.11 7.93
CA GLU A 37 -5.93 -15.13 7.41
C GLU A 37 -7.21 -14.48 6.85
N ASN A 38 -7.07 -13.49 5.97
CA ASN A 38 -8.17 -12.75 5.39
C ASN A 38 -7.86 -12.34 3.94
N GLU A 39 -8.57 -12.95 2.99
CA GLU A 39 -8.38 -12.72 1.54
C GLU A 39 -8.72 -11.29 1.07
N ASN A 40 -9.45 -10.54 1.89
CA ASN A 40 -9.79 -9.15 1.62
C ASN A 40 -8.71 -8.20 2.13
N ILE A 41 -7.74 -8.68 2.91
CA ILE A 41 -6.54 -7.92 3.27
C ILE A 41 -5.45 -8.23 2.24
N ARG A 42 -4.98 -7.18 1.56
CA ARG A 42 -4.12 -7.30 0.39
C ARG A 42 -2.95 -6.34 0.46
N GLU A 43 -1.94 -6.63 -0.36
CA GLU A 43 -0.67 -5.92 -0.36
C GLU A 43 -0.34 -5.33 -1.72
N MET A 44 0.12 -4.08 -1.71
CA MET A 44 0.74 -3.42 -2.85
C MET A 44 2.20 -3.08 -2.54
N ILE A 45 3.11 -3.47 -3.42
CA ILE A 45 4.53 -3.10 -3.31
C ILE A 45 4.76 -1.79 -4.06
N PHE A 46 5.36 -0.81 -3.39
CA PHE A 46 5.70 0.48 -3.97
C PHE A 46 7.08 0.94 -3.50
N LYS A 47 8.05 0.98 -4.42
CA LYS A 47 9.41 1.51 -4.18
C LYS A 47 10.07 1.02 -2.88
N GLY A 48 10.02 -0.29 -2.64
CA GLY A 48 10.60 -0.89 -1.43
C GLY A 48 9.75 -0.72 -0.17
N TYR A 49 8.47 -0.36 -0.31
CA TYR A 49 7.48 -0.40 0.76
C TYR A 49 6.35 -1.38 0.42
N VAL A 50 5.76 -1.96 1.45
CA VAL A 50 4.54 -2.77 1.38
C VAL A 50 3.39 -1.94 1.96
N ILE A 51 2.35 -1.74 1.17
CA ILE A 51 1.13 -1.04 1.56
C ILE A 51 0.06 -2.09 1.82
N ILE A 52 -0.46 -2.13 3.04
CA ILE A 52 -1.51 -3.08 3.42
C ILE A 52 -2.84 -2.34 3.41
N PHE A 53 -3.81 -2.92 2.72
CA PHE A 53 -5.15 -2.41 2.63
C PHE A 53 -6.19 -3.52 2.76
N ARG A 54 -7.41 -3.16 3.16
CA ARG A 54 -8.57 -4.05 3.20
C ARG A 54 -9.61 -3.60 2.19
N ILE A 55 -10.17 -4.57 1.48
CA ILE A 55 -11.37 -4.39 0.67
C ILE A 55 -12.57 -4.53 1.59
N ASP A 56 -13.35 -3.47 1.71
CA ASP A 56 -14.63 -3.45 2.40
C ASP A 56 -15.74 -3.41 1.35
N SER A 57 -16.24 -4.58 0.98
CA SER A 57 -17.29 -4.74 -0.04
C SER A 57 -18.64 -4.23 0.44
N GLU A 58 -18.92 -4.29 1.75
CA GLU A 58 -20.17 -3.81 2.34
C GLU A 58 -20.29 -2.30 2.21
N ASN A 59 -19.23 -1.57 2.57
CA ASN A 59 -19.20 -0.12 2.50
C ASN A 59 -18.71 0.42 1.14
N LYS A 60 -18.25 -0.46 0.24
CA LYS A 60 -17.64 -0.13 -1.06
C LYS A 60 -16.41 0.78 -0.90
N LEU A 61 -15.54 0.44 0.04
CA LEU A 61 -14.34 1.21 0.39
C LEU A 61 -13.07 0.37 0.32
N ILE A 62 -11.95 1.07 0.08
CA ILE A 62 -10.60 0.55 0.30
C ILE A 62 -10.04 1.23 1.53
N LEU A 63 -9.73 0.44 2.56
CA LEU A 63 -9.15 0.92 3.81
C LEU A 63 -7.65 0.67 3.79
N VAL A 64 -6.84 1.71 3.60
CA VAL A 64 -5.38 1.62 3.69
C VAL A 64 -4.95 1.91 5.13
N PHE A 65 -4.22 0.99 5.76
CA PHE A 65 -3.92 1.12 7.20
C PHE A 65 -2.47 0.84 7.58
N ALA A 66 -1.61 0.37 6.67
CA ALA A 66 -0.17 0.26 6.94
C ALA A 66 0.70 0.60 5.72
N LEU A 67 1.86 1.19 6.01
CA LEU A 67 2.97 1.40 5.08
C LEU A 67 4.24 0.88 5.77
N LEU A 68 4.69 -0.29 5.35
CA LEU A 68 5.82 -1.00 5.92
C LEU A 68 7.02 -0.94 4.98
N LYS A 69 8.24 -0.91 5.50
CA LYS A 69 9.43 -1.02 4.65
C LYS A 69 9.61 -2.48 4.26
N HIS A 70 9.80 -2.75 2.97
CA HIS A 70 9.87 -4.12 2.43
C HIS A 70 11.07 -4.90 2.96
N GLU A 71 12.19 -4.22 3.25
CA GLU A 71 13.41 -4.82 3.81
C GLU A 71 13.21 -5.40 5.23
N ASP A 72 12.16 -4.99 5.94
CA ASP A 72 11.89 -5.44 7.31
C ASP A 72 11.16 -6.80 7.34
N PHE A 73 10.80 -7.36 6.18
CA PHE A 73 10.04 -8.60 6.06
C PHE A 73 10.65 -9.55 5.01
N PRO A 74 11.51 -10.50 5.40
CA PRO A 74 11.92 -11.57 4.50
C PRO A 74 10.70 -12.43 4.13
N GLN A 75 10.54 -12.69 2.83
CA GLN A 75 9.53 -13.60 2.26
C GLN A 75 10.09 -15.03 2.24
#